data_AF-A0AAU9VC14-F1
#
_entry.id   AF-A0AAU9VC14-F1
#
_cell.length_a   1.000
_cell.length_b   1.000
_cell.length_c   1.000
_cell.angle_alpha   90.00
_cell.angle_beta   90.00
_cell.angle_gamma   90.00
#
_symmetry.space_group_name_H-M   'P 1'
#
loop_
_entity.id
_entity.type
_entity.pdbx_description
1 polymer ?
#
loop_
_entity_poly.entity_id
_entity_poly.type
_entity_poly.pdbx_seq_one_letter_code
_entity_poly.pdbx_strand_id
1 'polypeptide(L)'
;MVDLKEIGIDGGLKIRRATTGARLLELPKGQTPEMAGRLAKTMQAVLGSIARVFQPMKHASLRVSRLDDSVSCEMVATAAAKVSQCVAGSIKAGTITVGPGGLGCTIVIFPIPATKALAKTGRLLVGSASA
;
A
#
# COMPACT_ATOMS: atom_id res chain seq x y z
N MET A 1 -1.30 -19.35 -20.35
CA MET A 1 0.04 -19.78 -19.90
C MET A 1 0.87 -18.51 -19.77
N VAL A 2 1.56 -18.28 -18.64
CA VAL A 2 2.31 -17.02 -18.43
C VAL A 2 3.74 -17.24 -18.90
N ASP A 3 4.17 -16.53 -19.93
CA ASP A 3 5.55 -16.60 -20.43
C ASP A 3 6.46 -15.68 -19.62
N LEU A 4 7.45 -16.25 -18.95
CA LEU A 4 8.33 -15.50 -18.06
C LEU A 4 9.36 -14.66 -18.82
N LYS A 5 9.68 -15.03 -20.07
CA LYS A 5 10.61 -14.28 -20.91
C LYS A 5 10.00 -12.97 -21.38
N GLU A 6 8.71 -12.95 -21.70
CA GLU A 6 7.98 -11.71 -22.04
C GLU A 6 7.88 -10.74 -20.85
N ILE A 7 7.90 -11.26 -19.62
CA ILE A 7 7.90 -10.46 -18.39
C ILE A 7 9.32 -9.94 -18.07
N GLY A 8 10.35 -10.40 -18.79
CA GLY A 8 11.74 -10.00 -18.56
C GLY A 8 12.37 -10.69 -17.33
N ILE A 9 11.81 -11.84 -16.93
CA ILE A 9 12.33 -12.62 -15.80
C ILE A 9 13.31 -13.66 -16.34
N ASP A 10 14.58 -13.31 -16.36
CA ASP A 10 15.66 -14.23 -16.70
C ASP A 10 16.08 -15.05 -15.46
N GLY A 11 16.30 -16.36 -15.62
CA GLY A 11 16.73 -17.26 -14.53
C GLY A 11 15.60 -18.01 -13.79
N GLY A 12 14.33 -17.85 -14.20
CA GLY A 12 13.19 -18.62 -13.66
C GLY A 12 12.66 -18.12 -12.32
N LEU A 13 11.50 -18.64 -11.91
CA LEU A 13 10.84 -18.28 -10.64
C LEU A 13 11.04 -19.35 -9.58
N LYS A 14 11.35 -18.95 -8.35
CA LYS A 14 11.37 -19.86 -7.21
C LYS A 14 10.04 -19.81 -6.49
N ILE A 15 9.35 -20.94 -6.40
CA ILE A 15 8.04 -21.03 -5.72
C ILE A 15 8.25 -21.62 -4.33
N ARG A 16 7.82 -20.89 -3.30
CA ARG A 16 7.81 -21.37 -1.91
C ARG A 16 6.40 -21.33 -1.32
N ARG A 17 6.20 -22.07 -0.23
CA ARG A 17 5.00 -21.97 0.59
C ARG A 17 5.23 -20.95 1.70
N ALA A 18 4.33 -19.98 1.80
CA ALA A 18 4.26 -19.07 2.93
C ALA A 18 3.60 -19.78 4.12
N THR A 19 3.88 -19.32 5.34
CA THR A 19 3.25 -19.82 6.57
C THR A 19 1.73 -19.66 6.55
N THR A 20 1.22 -18.68 5.81
CA THR A 20 -0.22 -18.45 5.58
C THR A 20 -0.86 -19.47 4.63
N GLY A 21 -0.11 -20.44 4.12
CA GLY A 21 -0.55 -21.41 3.11
C GLY A 21 -0.49 -20.89 1.66
N ALA A 22 -0.25 -19.59 1.46
CA ALA A 22 -0.11 -18.98 0.15
C ALA A 22 1.14 -19.49 -0.60
N ARG A 23 1.12 -19.38 -1.94
CA ARG A 23 2.31 -19.61 -2.78
C ARG A 23 3.03 -18.29 -2.97
N LEU A 24 4.30 -18.23 -2.56
CA LEU A 24 5.18 -17.10 -2.78
C LEU A 24 6.00 -17.35 -4.04
N LEU A 25 5.87 -16.45 -5.01
CA LEU A 25 6.66 -16.45 -6.24
C LEU A 25 7.83 -15.48 -6.03
N GLU A 26 9.01 -16.03 -5.77
CA GLU A 26 10.25 -15.27 -5.58
C GLU A 26 10.93 -15.05 -6.94
N LEU A 27 11.20 -13.78 -7.24
CA LEU A 27 12.02 -13.40 -8.39
C LEU A 27 13.51 -13.62 -8.08
N PRO A 28 14.33 -13.91 -9.10
CA PRO A 28 15.77 -14.01 -8.94
C PRO A 28 16.37 -12.67 -8.46
N LYS A 29 17.52 -12.75 -7.80
CA LYS A 29 18.21 -11.56 -7.28
C LYS A 29 18.60 -10.64 -8.43
N GLY A 30 18.36 -9.33 -8.29
CA GLY A 30 18.63 -8.31 -9.30
C GLY A 30 17.39 -7.78 -10.02
N GLN A 31 16.22 -8.41 -9.82
CA GLN A 31 14.97 -7.94 -10.42
C GLN A 31 14.35 -6.77 -9.65
N THR A 32 13.70 -5.86 -10.39
CA THR A 32 13.11 -4.63 -9.84
C THR A 32 11.70 -4.86 -9.28
N PRO A 33 11.22 -4.01 -8.34
CA PRO A 33 9.84 -4.07 -7.84
C PRO A 33 8.78 -3.88 -8.95
N GLU A 34 9.14 -3.22 -10.05
CA GLU A 34 8.26 -3.03 -11.21
C GLU A 34 8.02 -4.33 -11.97
N MET A 35 9.06 -5.17 -12.13
CA MET A 35 8.93 -6.50 -12.72
C MET A 35 8.04 -7.40 -11.86
N ALA A 36 8.16 -7.32 -10.54
CA ALA A 36 7.25 -7.99 -9.61
C ALA A 36 5.80 -7.52 -9.79
N GLY A 37 5.59 -6.21 -9.99
CA GLY A 37 4.27 -5.63 -10.26
C GLY A 37 3.68 -6.09 -11.60
N ARG A 38 4.49 -6.17 -12.66
CA ARG A 38 4.09 -6.72 -13.96
C ARG A 38 3.67 -8.18 -13.84
N LEU A 39 4.48 -9.00 -13.17
CA LEU A 39 4.15 -10.41 -12.92
C LEU A 39 2.84 -10.54 -12.12
N ALA A 40 2.65 -9.75 -11.08
CA ALA A 40 1.43 -9.76 -10.28
C ALA A 40 0.19 -9.40 -11.12
N LYS A 41 0.27 -8.38 -12.00
CA LYS A 41 -0.83 -8.01 -12.91
C LYS A 41 -1.16 -9.13 -13.89
N THR A 42 -0.15 -9.74 -14.52
CA THR A 42 -0.38 -10.85 -15.46
C THR A 42 -0.98 -12.06 -14.75
N MET A 43 -0.47 -12.39 -13.56
CA MET A 43 -1.02 -13.46 -12.73
C MET A 43 -2.46 -13.16 -12.32
N GLN A 44 -2.78 -11.91 -11.97
CA GLN A 44 -4.14 -11.51 -11.63
C GLN A 44 -5.10 -11.61 -12.82
N ALA A 45 -4.64 -11.30 -14.05
CA ALA A 45 -5.45 -11.47 -15.25
C ALA A 45 -5.78 -12.94 -15.54
N VAL A 46 -4.83 -13.85 -15.27
CA VAL A 46 -5.02 -15.29 -15.51
C VAL A 46 -5.76 -15.98 -14.36
N LEU A 47 -5.47 -15.60 -13.11
CA LEU A 47 -5.93 -16.30 -11.91
C LEU A 47 -7.04 -15.56 -11.17
N GLY A 48 -7.48 -14.39 -11.63
CA GLY A 48 -8.37 -13.50 -10.88
C GLY A 48 -9.69 -14.13 -10.41
N SER A 49 -10.16 -15.18 -11.08
CA SER A 49 -11.34 -15.96 -10.69
C SER A 49 -11.06 -17.15 -9.76
N ILE A 50 -9.80 -17.61 -9.67
CA ILE A 50 -9.40 -18.85 -8.99
C ILE A 50 -8.57 -18.57 -7.74
N ALA A 51 -7.76 -17.51 -7.76
CA ALA A 51 -6.86 -17.16 -6.67
C ALA A 51 -6.67 -15.66 -6.54
N ARG A 52 -6.56 -15.19 -5.29
CA ARG A 52 -6.20 -13.82 -5.00
C ARG A 52 -4.69 -13.64 -5.16
N VAL A 53 -4.29 -12.85 -6.15
CA VAL A 53 -2.91 -12.43 -6.35
C VAL A 53 -2.69 -11.11 -5.63
N PHE A 54 -1.61 -11.00 -4.86
CA PHE A 54 -1.16 -9.75 -4.27
C PHE A 54 0.37 -9.68 -4.31
N GLN A 55 0.90 -8.48 -4.49
CA GLN A 55 2.33 -8.23 -4.41
C GLN A 55 2.71 -8.00 -2.94
N PRO A 56 3.59 -8.82 -2.33
CA PRO A 56 4.11 -8.54 -1.00
C PRO A 56 4.90 -7.24 -1.00
N MET A 57 4.46 -6.26 -0.22
CA MET A 57 5.11 -4.96 -0.11
C MET A 57 5.36 -4.64 1.36
N LYS A 58 6.49 -4.00 1.64
CA LYS A 58 6.76 -3.48 2.99
C LYS A 58 5.93 -2.21 3.21
N HIS A 59 5.19 -2.20 4.31
CA HIS A 59 4.42 -1.05 4.74
C HIS A 59 5.08 -0.38 5.95
N ALA A 60 4.86 0.91 6.10
CA ALA A 60 5.16 1.65 7.31
C ALA A 60 3.85 2.22 7.89
N SER A 61 3.83 2.43 9.19
CA SER A 61 2.73 3.02 9.93
C SER A 61 3.11 4.40 10.47
N LEU A 62 2.25 5.39 10.30
CA LEU A 62 2.38 6.70 10.91
C LEU A 62 1.10 7.05 11.67
N ARG A 63 1.27 7.71 12.82
CA ARG A 63 0.17 8.22 13.61
C ARG A 63 -0.18 9.64 13.15
N VAL A 64 -1.42 9.84 12.74
CA VAL A 64 -2.01 11.16 12.50
C VAL A 64 -2.81 11.54 13.73
N SER A 65 -2.54 12.72 14.28
CA SER A 65 -3.16 13.23 15.52
C SER A 65 -3.72 14.62 15.28
N ARG A 66 -4.59 15.09 16.19
CA ARG A 66 -5.31 16.36 16.08
C ARG A 66 -6.31 16.39 14.92
N LEU A 67 -7.00 15.28 14.71
CA LEU A 67 -8.13 15.24 13.78
C LEU A 67 -9.36 15.84 14.46
N ASP A 68 -10.06 16.68 13.72
CA ASP A 68 -11.37 17.21 14.10
C ASP A 68 -12.44 16.11 14.00
N ASP A 69 -13.57 16.27 14.70
CA ASP A 69 -14.67 15.28 14.74
C ASP A 69 -15.37 15.11 13.37
N SER A 70 -15.29 16.13 12.51
CA SER A 70 -15.77 16.07 11.12
C SER A 70 -14.93 15.16 10.20
N VAL A 71 -13.74 14.72 10.63
CA VAL A 71 -12.82 13.96 9.78
C VAL A 71 -13.15 12.47 9.80
N SER A 72 -13.29 11.88 8.61
CA SER A 72 -13.44 10.42 8.44
C SER A 72 -12.12 9.75 8.03
N CYS A 73 -12.03 8.43 8.26
CA CYS A 73 -10.85 7.64 7.89
C CYS A 73 -10.55 7.73 6.39
N GLU A 74 -11.59 7.82 5.56
CA GLU A 74 -11.50 7.96 4.10
C GLU A 74 -10.91 9.31 3.68
N MET A 75 -11.27 10.39 4.38
CA MET A 75 -10.68 11.71 4.16
C MET A 75 -9.18 11.69 4.50
N VAL A 76 -8.79 11.05 5.60
CA VAL A 76 -7.37 10.89 5.98
C VAL A 76 -6.61 10.09 4.92
N ALA A 77 -7.17 8.97 4.45
CA ALA A 77 -6.56 8.15 3.40
C ALA A 77 -6.41 8.92 2.09
N THR A 78 -7.42 9.70 1.70
CA THR A 78 -7.40 10.52 0.49
C THR A 78 -6.37 11.65 0.58
N ALA A 79 -6.29 12.34 1.71
CA ALA A 79 -5.28 13.37 1.94
C ALA A 79 -3.86 12.77 1.91
N ALA A 80 -3.67 11.63 2.56
CA ALA A 80 -2.38 10.92 2.56
C ALA A 80 -1.98 10.47 1.16
N ALA A 81 -2.94 10.00 0.34
CA ALA A 81 -2.73 9.63 -1.06
C ALA A 81 -2.26 10.83 -1.90
N LYS A 82 -2.89 12.00 -1.72
CA LYS A 82 -2.50 13.24 -2.42
C LYS A 82 -1.07 13.66 -2.10
N VAL A 83 -0.69 13.67 -0.82
CA VAL A 83 0.66 14.10 -0.40
C VAL A 83 1.74 13.09 -0.82
N SER A 84 1.42 11.80 -0.77
CA SER A 84 2.37 10.73 -1.11
C SER A 84 2.43 10.37 -2.59
N GLN A 85 1.58 11.00 -3.42
CA GLN A 85 1.39 10.67 -4.84
C GLN A 85 1.15 9.17 -5.07
N CYS A 86 0.46 8.53 -4.12
CA CYS A 86 0.24 7.09 -4.11
C CYS A 86 -1.24 6.77 -4.38
N VAL A 87 -1.50 5.59 -4.95
CA VAL A 87 -2.88 5.14 -5.20
C VAL A 87 -3.57 4.93 -3.86
N ALA A 88 -4.74 5.55 -3.68
CA ALA A 88 -5.50 5.50 -2.42
C ALA A 88 -5.77 4.07 -1.92
N GLY A 89 -5.97 3.11 -2.83
CA GLY A 89 -6.17 1.69 -2.49
C GLY A 89 -4.95 0.99 -1.85
N SER A 90 -3.77 1.61 -1.88
CA SER A 90 -2.56 1.12 -1.19
C SER A 90 -2.39 1.67 0.23
N ILE A 91 -3.21 2.66 0.61
CA ILE A 91 -3.17 3.35 1.90
C ILE A 91 -4.37 2.87 2.73
N LYS A 92 -4.12 2.51 3.98
CA LYS A 92 -5.18 2.12 4.92
C LYS A 92 -5.13 3.05 6.12
N ALA A 93 -6.21 3.79 6.34
CA ALA A 93 -6.42 4.52 7.59
C ALA A 93 -7.21 3.62 8.55
N GLY A 94 -6.73 3.48 9.78
CA GLY A 94 -7.45 2.80 10.85
C GLY A 94 -8.60 3.64 11.38
N THR A 95 -9.42 3.04 12.24
CA THR A 95 -10.50 3.74 12.94
C THR A 95 -9.96 4.95 13.70
N ILE A 96 -10.66 6.08 13.61
CA ILE A 96 -10.33 7.26 14.38
C ILE A 96 -10.75 7.04 15.83
N THR A 97 -9.81 7.18 16.73
CA THR A 97 -10.02 7.11 18.18
C THR A 97 -9.85 8.49 18.78
N VAL A 98 -10.81 8.93 19.60
CA VAL A 98 -10.76 10.24 20.25
C VAL A 98 -10.03 10.11 21.59
N GLY A 99 -9.05 10.99 21.81
CA GLY A 99 -8.30 11.04 23.07
C GLY A 99 -8.97 11.94 24.12
N PRO A 100 -8.43 12.01 25.34
CA PRO A 100 -8.98 12.82 26.44
C PRO A 100 -9.10 14.34 26.14
N GLY A 101 -8.42 14.84 25.11
CA GLY A 101 -8.48 16.25 24.68
C GLY A 101 -9.50 16.53 23.57
N GLY A 102 -10.45 15.63 23.30
CA GLY A 102 -11.52 15.81 22.30
C GLY A 102 -11.08 15.68 20.84
N LEU A 103 -9.78 15.64 20.56
CA LEU A 103 -9.25 15.46 19.22
C LEU A 103 -9.02 13.97 18.87
N GLY A 104 -9.33 13.63 17.62
CA GLY A 104 -9.12 12.31 17.05
C GLY A 104 -7.66 12.00 16.70
N CYS A 105 -7.32 10.72 16.74
CA CYS A 105 -6.11 10.19 16.14
C CYS A 105 -6.38 8.88 15.39
N THR A 106 -5.58 8.61 14.36
CA THR A 106 -5.62 7.34 13.62
C THR A 106 -4.22 6.91 13.22
N ILE A 107 -4.06 5.61 12.99
CA ILE A 107 -2.87 5.03 12.38
C ILE A 107 -3.13 4.88 10.89
N VAL A 108 -2.26 5.45 10.08
CA VAL A 108 -2.27 5.29 8.62
C VAL A 108 -1.12 4.37 8.22
N ILE A 109 -1.44 3.37 7.42
CA ILE A 109 -0.51 2.39 6.86
C ILE A 109 -0.34 2.68 5.38
N PHE A 110 0.90 2.83 4.91
CA PHE A 110 1.23 3.11 3.51
C PHE A 110 2.50 2.33 3.10
N PRO A 111 2.76 2.21 1.78
CA PRO A 111 4.04 1.71 1.28
C PRO A 111 5.23 2.55 1.74
N ILE A 112 6.38 1.93 2.04
CA ILE A 112 7.61 2.64 2.47
C ILE A 112 8.04 3.76 1.50
N PRO A 113 8.02 3.58 0.17
CA PRO A 113 8.40 4.65 -0.76
C PRO A 113 7.52 5.90 -0.60
N ALA A 114 6.22 5.70 -0.39
CA ALA A 114 5.21 6.75 -0.19
C ALA A 114 5.34 7.46 1.18
N THR A 115 5.96 6.80 2.16
CA THR A 115 6.14 7.33 3.53
C THR A 115 7.02 8.57 3.55
N LYS A 116 8.07 8.60 2.72
CA LYS A 116 9.11 9.64 2.79
C LYS A 116 8.56 11.04 2.50
N ALA A 117 7.64 11.14 1.53
CA ALA A 117 6.99 12.40 1.20
C ALA A 117 6.14 12.91 2.39
N LEU A 118 5.34 12.02 2.98
CA LEU A 118 4.49 12.36 4.13
C LEU A 118 5.31 12.77 5.36
N ALA A 119 6.38 12.01 5.65
CA ALA A 119 7.27 12.28 6.77
C ALA A 119 8.03 13.60 6.59
N LYS A 120 8.40 13.97 5.36
CA LYS A 120 9.06 15.24 5.05
C LYS A 120 8.13 16.44 5.21
N THR A 121 6.86 16.31 4.82
CA THR A 121 5.87 17.38 5.00
C THR A 121 5.54 17.60 6.47
N GLY A 122 5.51 16.53 7.28
CA GLY A 122 5.29 16.59 8.73
C GLY A 122 3.90 17.04 9.18
N ARG A 123 3.07 17.53 8.25
CA ARG A 123 1.68 17.95 8.46
C ARG A 123 0.80 17.40 7.34
N LEU A 124 -0.39 16.95 7.70
CA LEU A 124 -1.40 16.46 6.76
C LEU A 124 -2.62 17.36 6.87
N LEU A 125 -2.98 18.04 5.77
CA LEU A 125 -4.21 18.81 5.70
C LEU A 125 -5.35 17.84 5.38
N VAL A 126 -6.26 17.68 6.32
CA VAL A 126 -7.44 16.82 6.20
C VAL A 126 -8.68 17.66 6.49
N GLY A 127 -9.59 17.73 5.53
CA GLY A 127 -10.79 18.58 5.56
C GLY A 127 -10.87 19.50 4.35
N SER A 128 -12.08 19.90 3.96
CA SER A 128 -12.30 20.98 3.02
C SER A 128 -12.25 22.31 3.78
N ALA A 129 -11.09 22.94 3.84
CA ALA A 129 -11.11 24.39 3.98
C ALA A 129 -11.54 24.92 2.62
N SER A 130 -12.78 25.39 2.50
CA SER A 130 -13.06 26.44 1.53
C SER A 130 -12.21 27.64 1.92
N ALA A 131 -11.15 27.87 1.15
CA ALA A 131 -10.40 29.12 1.11
C ALA A 131 -9.98 29.33 -0.34
#